data_AF-A0A6J7KVL3-F1
#
_entry.id   AF-A0A6J7KVL3-F1
#
_cell.length_a   1.000
_cell.length_b   1.000
_cell.length_c   1.000
_cell.angle_alpha   90.00
_cell.angle_beta   90.00
_cell.angle_gamma   90.00
#
_symmetry.space_group_name_H-M   'P 1'
#
loop_
_entity.id
_entity.type
_entity.pdbx_description
1 polymer ?
#
loop_
_entity_poly.entity_id
_entity_poly.type
_entity_poly.pdbx_seq_one_letter_code
_entity_poly.pdbx_strand_id
1 'polypeptide(L)'
;MMERLAELRELQDSITWARRDTLIGATVEVLVDSVGRGRSHREAPEIDGVVLLDPALEVGTFASVEILDALGPDLVTAGASLGDDDDE
;
A
#
# COMPACT_ATOMS: atom_id res chain seq x y z
N MET A 1 -25.48 13.71 -10.81
CA MET A 1 -24.98 12.32 -10.68
C MET A 1 -23.48 12.30 -10.37
N MET A 2 -22.65 13.06 -11.11
CA MET A 2 -21.22 13.20 -10.81
C MET A 2 -20.93 13.77 -9.40
N GLU A 3 -21.70 14.75 -8.94
CA GLU A 3 -21.56 15.33 -7.58
C GLU A 3 -21.72 14.30 -6.46
N ARG A 4 -22.79 13.48 -6.50
CA ARG A 4 -23.00 12.40 -5.52
C ARG A 4 -21.92 11.32 -5.57
N LEU A 5 -21.36 11.04 -6.75
CA LEU A 5 -20.26 10.08 -6.88
C LEU A 5 -18.97 10.65 -6.26
N ALA A 6 -18.71 11.95 -6.44
CA ALA A 6 -17.58 12.63 -5.81
C ALA A 6 -17.71 12.65 -4.29
N GLU A 7 -18.88 13.03 -3.77
CA GLU A 7 -19.19 12.99 -2.34
C GLU A 7 -19.00 11.58 -1.74
N LEU A 8 -19.49 10.54 -2.43
CA LEU A 8 -19.31 9.16 -2.00
C LEU A 8 -17.82 8.74 -1.98
N ARG A 9 -17.05 9.17 -2.98
CA ARG A 9 -15.61 8.86 -3.05
C ARG A 9 -14.86 9.50 -1.90
N GLU A 10 -15.09 10.78 -1.64
CA GLU A 10 -14.45 11.50 -0.52
C GLU A 10 -14.74 10.83 0.83
N LEU A 11 -15.99 10.43 1.05
CA LEU A 11 -16.36 9.66 2.24
C LEU A 11 -15.61 8.31 2.31
N GLN A 12 -15.56 7.56 1.20
CA GLN A 12 -14.90 6.27 1.16
C GLN A 12 -13.37 6.38 1.30
N ASP A 13 -12.76 7.42 0.77
CA ASP A 13 -11.33 7.68 0.89
C ASP A 13 -10.96 7.89 2.36
N SER A 14 -11.73 8.70 3.09
CA SER A 14 -11.51 8.91 4.53
C SER A 14 -11.57 7.61 5.35
N ILE A 15 -12.51 6.71 5.01
CA ILE A 15 -12.64 5.40 5.65
C ILE A 15 -11.43 4.52 5.32
N THR A 16 -10.98 4.58 4.07
CA THR A 16 -9.84 3.80 3.58
C THR A 16 -8.57 4.23 4.29
N TRP A 17 -8.30 5.54 4.33
CA TRP A 17 -7.14 6.11 5.02
C TRP A 17 -7.12 5.73 6.50
N ALA A 18 -8.23 5.95 7.21
CA ALA A 18 -8.32 5.61 8.63
C ALA A 18 -8.06 4.12 8.90
N ARG A 19 -8.49 3.22 8.01
CA ARG A 19 -8.20 1.78 8.13
C ARG A 19 -6.74 1.45 7.85
N ARG A 20 -6.12 2.11 6.86
CA ARG A 20 -4.71 1.90 6.51
C ARG A 20 -3.79 2.42 7.62
N ASP A 21 -4.11 3.57 8.20
CA ASP A 21 -3.39 4.14 9.35
C ASP A 21 -3.34 3.19 10.55
N THR A 22 -4.38 2.36 10.77
CA THR A 22 -4.37 1.38 11.87
C THR A 22 -3.31 0.30 11.73
N LEU A 23 -2.72 0.15 10.54
CA LEU A 23 -1.66 -0.82 10.27
C LEU A 23 -0.26 -0.26 10.55
N ILE A 24 -0.11 1.06 10.73
CA ILE A 24 1.18 1.68 11.04
C ILE A 24 1.72 1.15 12.37
N GLY A 25 2.98 0.71 12.36
CA GLY A 25 3.66 0.04 13.47
C GLY A 25 3.37 -1.46 13.57
N ALA A 26 2.53 -2.03 12.71
CA ALA A 26 2.32 -3.46 12.64
C ALA A 26 3.39 -4.14 11.77
N THR A 27 3.79 -5.35 12.16
CA THR A 27 4.54 -6.26 11.29
C THR A 27 3.57 -7.12 10.49
N VAL A 28 3.69 -7.10 9.17
CA VAL A 28 2.81 -7.81 8.24
C VAL A 28 3.63 -8.71 7.33
N GLU A 29 3.11 -9.90 7.03
CA GLU A 29 3.68 -10.78 6.01
C GLU A 29 3.19 -10.34 4.63
N VAL A 30 4.14 -10.18 3.70
CA VAL A 30 3.89 -9.73 2.33
C VAL A 30 4.55 -10.66 1.32
N LEU A 31 3.88 -10.87 0.19
CA LEU A 31 4.46 -11.46 -1.01
C LEU A 31 5.14 -10.36 -1.82
N VAL A 32 6.41 -10.56 -2.17
CA VAL A 32 7.15 -9.65 -3.06
C VAL A 32 6.74 -9.93 -4.51
N ASP A 33 5.92 -9.07 -5.10
CA ASP A 33 5.40 -9.25 -6.46
C ASP A 33 6.40 -8.77 -7.53
N SER A 34 7.12 -7.68 -7.26
CA SER A 34 8.15 -7.12 -8.12
C SER A 34 9.16 -6.32 -7.29
N VAL A 35 10.21 -5.80 -7.94
CA VAL A 35 11.24 -5.01 -7.25
C VAL A 35 10.60 -3.81 -6.56
N GLY A 36 10.72 -3.75 -5.23
CA GLY A 36 10.20 -2.68 -4.39
C GLY A 36 8.68 -2.66 -4.20
N ARG A 37 7.94 -3.67 -4.68
CA ARG A 37 6.47 -3.73 -4.55
C ARG A 37 6.00 -5.12 -4.16
N GLY A 38 4.98 -5.18 -3.31
CA GLY A 38 4.34 -6.42 -2.91
C GLY A 38 2.92 -6.24 -2.39
N ARG A 39 2.37 -7.30 -1.85
CA ARG A 39 1.00 -7.33 -1.29
C ARG A 39 0.93 -8.20 -0.05
N SER A 40 0.08 -7.83 0.89
CA SER A 40 -0.29 -8.72 1.98
C SER A 40 -1.50 -9.58 1.60
N HIS A 41 -2.05 -10.32 2.55
CA HIS A 41 -3.31 -11.03 2.36
C HIS A 41 -4.53 -10.09 2.20
N ARG A 42 -4.37 -8.77 2.39
CA ARG A 42 -5.47 -7.78 2.36
C ARG A 42 -5.68 -7.15 0.98
N GLU A 43 -4.68 -7.21 0.10
CA GLU A 43 -4.71 -6.58 -1.21
C GLU A 43 -4.92 -7.62 -2.31
N ALA A 44 -5.91 -7.39 -3.17
CA ALA A 44 -6.04 -8.10 -4.42
C ALA A 44 -5.07 -7.52 -5.47
N PRO A 45 -4.49 -8.37 -6.34
CA PRO A 45 -3.62 -7.90 -7.42
C PRO A 45 -4.34 -6.91 -8.35
N GLU A 46 -3.61 -5.87 -8.79
CA GLU A 46 -3.99 -4.87 -9.81
C GLU A 46 -5.17 -3.93 -9.46
N ILE A 47 -5.98 -4.28 -8.47
CA ILE A 47 -7.21 -3.55 -8.13
C ILE A 47 -7.05 -2.74 -6.85
N ASP A 48 -6.38 -3.31 -5.84
CA ASP A 48 -6.14 -2.64 -4.57
C ASP A 48 -4.77 -1.93 -4.56
N GLY A 49 -4.52 -1.20 -3.47
CA GLY A 49 -3.21 -0.58 -3.23
C GLY A 49 -2.08 -1.61 -3.09
N VAL A 50 -0.85 -1.12 -3.04
CA VAL A 50 0.36 -1.92 -2.93
C VAL A 50 1.05 -1.70 -1.59
N VAL A 51 1.91 -2.65 -1.21
CA VAL A 51 2.90 -2.44 -0.17
C VAL A 51 4.22 -2.08 -0.83
N LEU A 52 4.73 -0.88 -0.56
CA LEU A 52 6.04 -0.42 -1.00
C LEU A 52 7.11 -1.06 -0.11
N LEU A 53 8.08 -1.70 -0.75
CA LEU A 53 9.09 -2.55 -0.12
C LEU A 53 10.51 -2.07 -0.45
N ASP A 54 11.48 -2.54 0.34
CA ASP A 54 12.89 -2.42 -0.02
C ASP A 54 13.16 -3.13 -1.37
N PRO A 55 13.71 -2.42 -2.39
CA PRO A 55 14.09 -3.01 -3.67
C PRO A 55 15.08 -4.19 -3.57
N ALA A 56 15.77 -4.35 -2.44
CA ALA A 56 16.67 -5.47 -2.19
C ALA A 56 15.96 -6.79 -1.87
N LEU A 57 14.65 -6.79 -1.60
CA LEU A 57 13.90 -8.01 -1.34
C LEU A 57 13.74 -8.87 -2.61
N GLU A 58 13.87 -10.19 -2.44
CA GLU A 58 13.79 -11.14 -3.54
C GLU A 58 12.33 -11.35 -4.01
N VAL A 59 12.09 -11.14 -5.31
CA VAL A 59 10.77 -11.33 -5.93
C VAL A 59 10.31 -12.79 -5.83
N GLY A 60 9.02 -12.98 -5.54
CA GLY A 60 8.40 -14.30 -5.38
C GLY A 60 8.56 -14.91 -3.99
N THR A 61 9.16 -14.18 -3.04
CA THR A 61 9.32 -14.63 -1.66
C THR A 61 8.32 -13.95 -0.72
N PHE A 62 8.12 -14.56 0.44
CA PHE A 62 7.42 -13.91 1.55
C PHE A 62 8.41 -13.22 2.47
N ALA A 63 8.09 -11.99 2.88
CA ALA A 63 8.87 -11.20 3.82
C ALA A 63 7.97 -10.69 4.96
N SER A 64 8.51 -10.59 6.17
CA SER A 64 7.88 -9.88 7.27
C SER A 64 8.42 -8.46 7.32
N VAL A 65 7.54 -7.47 7.19
CA VAL A 65 7.90 -6.05 7.08
C VAL A 65 7.10 -5.22 8.09
N GLU A 66 7.73 -4.19 8.64
CA GLU A 66 7.06 -3.21 9.49
C GLU A 66 6.46 -2.10 8.61
N ILE A 67 5.17 -1.82 8.81
CA ILE A 67 4.50 -0.70 8.16
C ILE A 67 4.87 0.58 8.90
N LEU A 68 5.44 1.55 8.19
CA LEU A 68 5.85 2.83 8.75
C LEU A 68 4.88 3.96 8.42
N ASP A 69 4.20 3.86 7.29
CA ASP A 69 3.27 4.89 6.83
C ASP A 69 2.21 4.31 5.89
N ALA A 70 1.17 5.10 5.60
CA ALA A 70 0.14 4.80 4.63
C ALA A 70 -0.10 6.00 3.69
N LEU A 71 -0.10 5.75 2.39
CA LEU A 71 -0.36 6.74 1.35
C LEU A 71 -1.64 6.38 0.63
N GLY A 72 -2.75 6.88 1.14
CA GLY A 72 -4.06 6.50 0.63
C GLY A 72 -4.34 5.01 0.85
N PRO A 73 -4.53 4.20 -0.21
CA PRO A 73 -4.66 2.75 -0.08
C PRO A 73 -3.31 2.02 0.07
N ASP A 74 -2.20 2.68 -0.22
CA ASP A 74 -0.86 2.06 -0.24
C ASP A 74 -0.22 2.06 1.14
N LEU A 75 0.64 1.08 1.41
CA LEU A 75 1.40 0.96 2.65
C LEU A 75 2.89 1.13 2.37
N VAL A 76 3.60 1.83 3.25
CA VAL A 76 5.04 2.08 3.14
C VAL A 76 5.77 1.32 4.24
N THR A 77 6.89 0.67 3.88
CA THR A 77 7.69 -0.11 4.83
C THR A 77 9.10 0.44 4.98
N ALA A 78 9.83 -0.04 6.00
CA ALA A 78 11.23 0.31 6.17
C ALA A 78 12.07 -0.10 4.94
N GLY A 79 12.88 0.83 4.43
CA GLY A 79 13.71 0.61 3.25
C GLY A 79 12.98 0.78 1.92
N ALA A 80 11.66 1.05 1.93
CA ALA A 80 10.93 1.39 0.73
C ALA A 80 11.56 2.61 0.05
N SER A 81 11.93 2.43 -1.21
CA SER A 81 12.25 3.54 -2.10
C SER A 81 10.92 4.14 -2.53
N LEU A 82 10.55 5.27 -1.94
CA LEU A 82 9.64 6.23 -2.57
C LEU A 82 10.41 6.80 -3.76
N GLY A 83 10.55 6.00 -4.83
CA GLY A 83 10.99 6.55 -6.11
C GLY A 83 9.96 7.60 -6.51
N ASP A 84 10.42 8.67 -7.15
CA ASP A 84 9.55 9.69 -7.75
C ASP A 84 8.66 9.01 -8.81
N ASP A 85 7.56 8.37 -8.41
CA ASP A 85 6.45 8.00 -9.30
C ASP A 85 5.66 9.29 -9.62
N ASP A 86 6.39 10.34 -10.03
CA ASP A 86 5.93 11.60 -10.63
C ASP A 86 6.05 11.51 -12.17
N ASP A 87 6.11 10.29 -12.72
CA ASP A 87 6.04 10.05 -14.16
C ASP A 87 4.56 10.00 -14.61
N GLU A 88 4.08 11.20 -14.99
CA GLU A 88 2.99 11.54 -15.95
C GLU A 88 1.56 10.99 -15.76
#